data_AF-A0A0E0KII1-F1
#
_entry.id   AF-A0A0E0KII1-F1
#
_cell.length_a   1.000
_cell.length_b   1.000
_cell.length_c   1.000
_cell.angle_alpha   90.00
_cell.angle_beta   90.00
_cell.angle_gamma   90.00
#
_symmetry.space_group_name_H-M   'P 1'
#
loop_
_entity.id
_entity.type
_entity.pdbx_description
1 polymer ?
#
loop_
_entity_poly.entity_id
_entity_poly.type
_entity_poly.pdbx_seq_one_letter_code
_entity_poly.pdbx_strand_id
1 'polypeptide(L)'
;MGASESILSRPQQQQRPPWADEITTVSEGRRDAGDGDPLLRRIKSLTIAPPLLSGQSAASSEAESSLTDILVRKPSSSAAAGTSGNLNPNVMFELFSMYREWQEEKAKKISETQEEIENKIETADALSAKLLQRFNYSVASMRSTSHNLAEVRPLQVEVGELKGRLTEVISNCDALCKRIAAEGPENAIKGVRRNYIAVS
;
A
#
# COMPACT_ATOMS: atom_id res chain seq x y z
N MET A 1 54.85 10.32 14.60
CA MET A 1 54.15 9.99 13.34
C MET A 1 52.68 9.81 13.69
N GLY A 2 51.69 10.58 13.24
CA GLY A 2 51.63 11.89 12.58
C GLY A 2 50.20 12.38 12.88
N ALA A 3 50.07 13.61 13.35
CA ALA A 3 48.78 14.28 13.47
C ALA A 3 48.38 14.82 12.09
N SER A 4 47.08 14.85 11.79
CA SER A 4 46.53 15.72 10.74
C SER A 4 45.10 16.10 11.08
N GLU A 5 44.85 17.37 10.84
CA GLU A 5 43.76 18.19 11.35
C GLU A 5 42.71 18.45 10.25
N SER A 6 41.46 18.72 10.66
CA SER A 6 40.45 19.57 9.99
C SER A 6 39.93 19.08 8.60
N ILE A 7 38.70 19.32 8.14
CA ILE A 7 37.83 20.50 8.23
C ILE A 7 36.37 20.06 7.97
N LEU A 8 35.42 20.69 8.67
CA LEU A 8 33.97 20.61 8.47
C LEU A 8 33.57 21.13 7.06
N SER A 9 32.77 20.38 6.29
CA SER A 9 32.02 20.91 5.14
C SER A 9 30.79 20.03 4.81
N ARG A 10 29.61 20.52 5.25
CA ARG A 10 28.25 20.41 4.69
C ARG A 10 27.64 19.00 4.40
N PRO A 11 26.34 18.77 4.72
CA PRO A 11 25.78 17.42 4.77
C PRO A 11 25.41 16.94 3.37
N GLN A 12 26.14 15.95 2.85
CA GLN A 12 25.72 15.18 1.69
C GLN A 12 24.79 14.06 2.16
N GLN A 13 23.50 14.42 2.22
CA GLN A 13 22.36 13.65 1.74
C GLN A 13 22.48 12.12 1.84
N GLN A 14 21.69 11.55 2.76
CA GLN A 14 21.40 10.13 2.94
C GLN A 14 21.56 9.29 1.66
N GLN A 15 22.49 8.32 1.70
CA GLN A 15 22.38 7.13 0.86
C GLN A 15 21.16 6.33 1.33
N ARG A 16 20.10 6.40 0.52
CA ARG A 16 18.82 5.72 0.70
C ARG A 16 18.93 4.28 0.14
N PRO A 17 18.28 3.27 0.74
CA PRO A 17 18.28 1.90 0.23
C PRO A 17 17.68 1.76 -1.19
N PRO A 18 18.11 0.76 -1.99
CA PRO A 18 17.80 0.60 -3.42
C PRO A 18 16.40 0.05 -3.72
N TRP A 19 15.45 0.18 -2.80
CA TRP A 19 14.03 -0.18 -3.01
C TRP A 19 13.08 1.02 -2.87
N ALA A 20 13.64 2.22 -2.77
CA ALA A 20 12.86 3.46 -2.84
C ALA A 20 12.72 3.92 -4.30
N ASP A 21 12.12 3.07 -5.14
CA ASP A 21 11.71 3.48 -6.48
C ASP A 21 10.47 4.36 -6.36
N GLU A 22 10.74 5.66 -6.36
CA GLU A 22 10.14 6.65 -7.27
C GLU A 22 8.66 6.43 -7.61
N ILE A 23 7.79 7.22 -6.97
CA ILE A 23 6.40 7.39 -7.40
C ILE A 23 6.42 8.04 -8.78
N THR A 24 6.22 7.24 -9.82
CA THR A 24 6.06 7.70 -11.20
C THR A 24 4.70 8.38 -11.33
N THR A 25 4.68 9.70 -11.15
CA THR A 25 3.54 10.53 -11.57
C THR A 25 3.48 10.55 -13.09
N VAL A 26 2.44 9.95 -13.67
CA VAL A 26 2.13 10.06 -15.11
C VAL A 26 1.68 11.50 -15.39
N SER A 27 2.67 12.36 -15.60
CA SER A 27 2.48 13.69 -16.14
C SER A 27 2.99 13.65 -17.56
N GLU A 28 2.20 14.15 -18.51
CA GLU A 28 2.57 14.44 -19.90
C GLU A 28 2.21 13.35 -20.93
N GLY A 29 1.41 13.76 -21.93
CA GLY A 29 0.96 12.90 -23.02
C GLY A 29 -0.39 13.26 -23.65
N ARG A 30 -1.05 14.34 -23.23
CA ARG A 30 -2.10 14.97 -24.06
C ARG A 30 -1.42 16.02 -24.93
N ARG A 31 -1.26 15.68 -26.22
CA ARG A 31 -0.96 16.52 -27.41
C ARG A 31 -0.03 15.73 -28.33
N ASP A 32 -0.56 14.82 -29.14
CA ASP A 32 -0.59 15.01 -30.59
C ASP A 32 -1.42 13.91 -31.29
N ALA A 33 -1.81 14.22 -32.52
CA ALA A 33 -2.77 13.58 -33.39
C ALA A 33 -2.62 12.06 -33.59
N GLY A 34 -3.77 11.36 -33.61
CA GLY A 34 -3.88 10.11 -34.37
C GLY A 34 -4.93 9.11 -33.90
N ASP A 35 -5.18 9.00 -32.59
CA ASP A 35 -5.99 7.92 -32.04
C ASP A 35 -7.08 8.49 -31.12
N GLY A 36 -8.14 9.02 -31.74
CA GLY A 36 -9.37 9.30 -31.01
C GLY A 36 -9.95 8.01 -30.43
N ASP A 37 -10.73 8.16 -29.35
CA ASP A 37 -11.50 7.08 -28.71
C ASP A 37 -12.02 6.07 -29.76
N PRO A 38 -11.74 4.77 -29.60
CA PRO A 38 -12.16 3.74 -30.54
C PRO A 38 -13.66 3.78 -30.84
N LEU A 39 -14.50 4.25 -29.90
CA LEU A 39 -15.92 4.50 -30.14
C LEU A 39 -16.14 5.71 -31.05
N LEU A 40 -15.44 6.82 -30.85
CA LEU A 40 -15.52 8.01 -31.73
C LEU A 40 -15.02 7.71 -33.15
N ARG A 41 -13.98 6.89 -33.30
CA ARG A 41 -13.50 6.42 -34.61
C ARG A 41 -14.58 5.58 -35.30
N ARG A 42 -15.21 4.66 -34.57
CA ARG A 42 -16.32 3.84 -35.09
C ARG A 42 -17.52 4.68 -35.50
N ILE A 43 -17.94 5.64 -34.66
CA ILE A 43 -19.06 6.53 -34.95
C ILE A 43 -18.79 7.38 -36.20
N LYS A 44 -17.57 7.91 -36.34
CA LYS A 44 -17.18 8.68 -37.53
C LYS A 44 -17.07 7.83 -38.80
N SER A 45 -16.78 6.53 -38.68
CA SER A 45 -16.70 5.60 -39.81
C SER A 45 -18.06 5.05 -40.27
N LEU A 46 -19.14 5.29 -39.52
CA LEU A 46 -20.48 4.89 -39.93
C LEU A 46 -20.98 5.82 -41.03
N THR A 47 -21.09 5.31 -42.25
CA THR A 47 -21.79 5.98 -43.35
C THR A 47 -23.26 6.10 -42.98
N ILE A 48 -23.77 7.33 -42.86
CA ILE A 48 -25.19 7.59 -42.68
C ILE A 48 -25.91 6.97 -43.87
N ALA A 49 -26.70 5.93 -43.62
CA ALA A 49 -27.52 5.32 -44.65
C ALA A 49 -28.44 6.40 -45.24
N PRO A 50 -28.66 6.42 -46.57
CA PRO A 50 -29.57 7.37 -47.19
C PRO A 50 -30.91 7.35 -46.44
N PRO A 51 -31.48 8.52 -46.11
CA PRO A 51 -32.76 8.55 -45.43
C PRO A 51 -33.77 7.76 -46.28
N LEU A 52 -34.43 6.79 -45.66
CA LEU A 52 -35.44 5.95 -46.33
C LEU A 52 -36.68 6.75 -46.78
N LEU A 53 -36.70 8.06 -46.48
CA LEU A 53 -37.76 9.00 -46.81
C LEU A 53 -37.19 10.05 -47.78
N SER A 54 -37.47 9.88 -49.07
CA SER A 54 -37.30 10.94 -50.07
C SER A 54 -38.46 11.93 -49.91
N GLY A 55 -38.37 12.80 -48.90
CA GLY A 55 -39.35 13.83 -48.60
C GLY A 55 -38.98 15.15 -49.27
N GLN A 56 -39.63 15.44 -50.38
CA GLN A 56 -39.83 16.77 -51.01
C GLN A 56 -38.95 17.92 -50.51
N SER A 57 -37.87 18.18 -51.24
CA SER A 57 -37.28 19.52 -51.36
C SER A 57 -36.96 19.78 -52.83
N ALA A 58 -37.97 20.20 -53.58
CA ALA A 58 -37.84 20.84 -54.90
C ALA A 58 -39.20 21.36 -55.40
N ALA A 59 -39.95 22.13 -54.60
CA ALA A 59 -40.98 23.08 -55.08
C ALA A 59 -41.72 23.71 -53.89
N SER A 60 -41.12 24.70 -53.22
CA SER A 60 -41.80 25.81 -52.53
C SER A 60 -40.79 26.66 -51.73
N SER A 61 -39.91 27.34 -52.47
CA SER A 61 -39.50 28.70 -52.12
C SER A 61 -40.62 29.56 -52.74
N GLU A 62 -41.38 30.43 -52.07
CA GLU A 62 -41.02 31.45 -51.10
C GLU A 62 -42.23 31.74 -50.19
N ALA A 63 -42.07 31.63 -48.88
CA ALA A 63 -42.85 32.37 -47.89
C ALA A 63 -42.18 32.17 -46.54
N GLU A 64 -41.62 33.25 -45.97
CA GLU A 64 -41.08 33.28 -44.62
C GLU A 64 -42.21 32.96 -43.62
N SER A 65 -42.33 31.69 -43.21
CA SER A 65 -43.21 31.33 -42.09
C SER A 65 -42.44 31.56 -40.79
N SER A 66 -42.81 32.65 -40.12
CA SER A 66 -42.29 33.05 -38.82
C SER A 66 -42.38 31.90 -37.81
N LEU A 67 -41.34 31.72 -37.00
CA LEU A 67 -41.21 30.66 -35.97
C LEU A 67 -42.39 30.62 -34.98
N THR A 68 -43.08 31.74 -34.77
CA THR A 68 -44.31 31.80 -33.95
C THR A 68 -45.49 31.11 -34.62
N ASP A 69 -45.56 31.10 -35.95
CA ASP A 69 -46.62 30.44 -36.72
C ASP A 69 -46.47 28.90 -36.67
N ILE A 70 -45.23 28.42 -36.51
CA ILE A 70 -44.91 26.99 -36.34
C ILE A 70 -45.30 26.49 -34.95
N LEU A 71 -45.10 27.31 -33.90
CA LEU A 71 -45.42 26.94 -32.51
C LEU A 71 -46.92 27.02 -32.19
N VAL A 72 -47.64 27.95 -32.82
CA VAL A 72 -49.08 28.16 -32.58
C VAL A 72 -49.96 27.27 -33.45
N ARG A 73 -49.38 26.59 -34.46
CA ARG A 73 -50.09 25.61 -35.27
C ARG A 73 -50.36 24.34 -34.45
N LYS A 74 -51.45 24.37 -33.68
CA LYS A 74 -52.16 23.19 -33.18
C LYS A 74 -52.25 22.18 -34.32
N PRO A 75 -51.79 20.91 -34.14
CA PRO A 75 -51.78 19.96 -35.23
C PRO A 75 -53.21 19.79 -35.73
N SER A 76 -53.48 20.28 -36.93
CA SER A 76 -54.78 20.18 -37.56
C SER A 76 -55.12 18.70 -37.66
N SER A 77 -56.16 18.32 -36.92
CA SER A 77 -56.90 17.11 -37.15
C SER A 77 -57.25 17.02 -38.65
N SER A 78 -56.91 15.88 -39.25
CA SER A 78 -57.29 15.43 -40.58
C SER A 78 -56.56 16.06 -41.78
N ALA A 79 -55.46 15.43 -42.19
CA ALA A 79 -55.39 14.76 -43.50
C ALA A 79 -54.15 13.86 -43.58
N ALA A 80 -54.35 12.66 -44.13
CA ALA A 80 -53.38 11.60 -44.42
C ALA A 80 -52.85 10.80 -43.22
N ALA A 81 -53.68 9.84 -42.80
CA ALA A 81 -53.27 8.57 -42.20
C ALA A 81 -52.30 7.80 -43.11
N GLY A 82 -51.04 8.22 -43.20
CA GLY A 82 -50.07 7.60 -44.11
C GLY A 82 -48.58 7.79 -43.78
N THR A 83 -48.22 8.59 -42.78
CA THR A 83 -46.81 8.78 -42.37
C THR A 83 -46.57 8.64 -40.87
N SER A 84 -47.54 8.08 -40.15
CA SER A 84 -47.21 7.36 -38.92
C SER A 84 -46.47 6.10 -39.37
N GLY A 85 -45.14 6.07 -39.22
CA GLY A 85 -44.37 4.85 -39.33
C GLY A 85 -45.00 3.85 -38.35
N ASN A 86 -45.89 3.01 -38.87
CA ASN A 86 -46.77 2.15 -38.10
C ASN A 86 -45.93 0.98 -37.57
N LEU A 87 -45.10 1.26 -36.57
CA LEU A 87 -44.37 0.23 -35.84
C LEU A 87 -45.42 -0.66 -35.19
N ASN A 88 -45.42 -1.94 -35.58
CA ASN A 88 -46.37 -2.89 -35.06
C ASN A 88 -46.24 -2.95 -33.52
N PRO A 89 -47.30 -2.65 -32.75
CA PRO A 89 -47.22 -2.55 -31.30
C PRO A 89 -46.81 -3.88 -30.64
N ASN A 90 -47.09 -5.01 -31.29
CA ASN A 90 -46.68 -6.32 -30.81
C ASN A 90 -45.16 -6.53 -30.92
N VAL A 91 -44.55 -6.09 -32.03
CA VAL A 91 -43.09 -6.12 -32.24
C VAL A 91 -42.37 -5.20 -31.25
N MET A 92 -42.97 -4.03 -30.95
CA MET A 92 -42.43 -3.11 -29.95
C MET A 92 -42.45 -3.71 -28.54
N PHE A 93 -43.55 -4.39 -28.18
CA PHE A 93 -43.67 -5.06 -26.89
C PHE A 93 -42.66 -6.21 -26.74
N GLU A 94 -42.47 -7.01 -27.79
CA GLU A 94 -41.48 -8.09 -27.83
C GLU A 94 -40.05 -7.54 -27.67
N LEU A 95 -39.71 -6.46 -28.39
CA LEU A 95 -38.41 -5.81 -28.25
C LEU A 95 -38.16 -5.28 -26.83
N PHE A 96 -39.17 -4.66 -26.20
CA PHE A 96 -39.05 -4.22 -24.81
C PHE A 96 -38.94 -5.38 -23.83
N SER A 97 -39.55 -6.52 -24.13
CA SER A 97 -39.46 -7.73 -23.31
C SER A 97 -38.05 -8.33 -23.41
N MET A 98 -37.53 -8.51 -24.62
CA MET A 98 -36.14 -8.93 -24.85
C MET A 98 -35.13 -7.98 -24.20
N TYR A 99 -35.35 -6.66 -24.30
CA TYR A 99 -34.47 -5.68 -23.68
C TYR A 99 -34.53 -5.74 -22.15
N ARG A 100 -35.71 -5.94 -21.58
CA ARG A 100 -35.89 -6.09 -20.12
C ARG A 100 -35.21 -7.34 -19.61
N GLU A 101 -35.41 -8.48 -20.27
CA GLU A 101 -34.74 -9.74 -19.91
C GLU A 101 -33.22 -9.60 -20.00
N TRP A 102 -32.71 -8.96 -21.06
CA TRP A 102 -31.28 -8.67 -21.19
C TRP A 102 -30.78 -7.75 -20.05
N GLN A 103 -31.52 -6.70 -19.70
CA GLN A 103 -31.19 -5.82 -18.59
C GLN A 103 -31.15 -6.57 -17.25
N GLU A 104 -32.12 -7.44 -16.99
CA GLU A 104 -32.17 -8.28 -15.79
C GLU A 104 -30.98 -9.25 -15.73
N GLU A 105 -30.63 -9.89 -16.86
CA GLU A 105 -29.47 -10.76 -16.94
C GLU A 105 -28.16 -10.00 -16.67
N LYS A 106 -28.01 -8.78 -17.21
CA LYS A 106 -26.83 -7.95 -16.93
C LYS A 106 -26.78 -7.49 -15.48
N ALA A 107 -27.90 -7.06 -14.91
CA ALA A 107 -27.98 -6.69 -13.51
C ALA A 107 -27.58 -7.87 -12.61
N LYS A 108 -28.10 -9.07 -12.89
CA LYS A 108 -27.73 -10.29 -12.17
C LYS A 108 -26.24 -10.58 -12.23
N LYS A 109 -25.64 -10.54 -13.44
CA LYS A 109 -24.21 -10.80 -13.61
C LYS A 109 -23.33 -9.77 -12.87
N ILE A 110 -23.75 -8.50 -12.87
CA ILE A 110 -23.06 -7.44 -12.12
C ILE A 110 -23.12 -7.75 -10.62
N SER A 111 -24.31 -8.09 -10.10
CA SER A 111 -24.48 -8.43 -8.68
C SER A 111 -23.63 -9.62 -8.26
N GLU A 112 -23.62 -10.70 -9.04
CA GLU A 112 -22.80 -11.89 -8.76
C GLU A 112 -21.30 -11.55 -8.72
N THR A 113 -20.84 -10.74 -9.68
CA THR A 113 -19.43 -10.30 -9.73
C THR A 113 -19.09 -9.41 -8.54
N GLN A 114 -20.01 -8.53 -8.14
CA GLN A 114 -19.81 -7.62 -7.02
C GLN A 114 -19.73 -8.38 -5.69
N GLU A 115 -20.61 -9.38 -5.49
CA GLU A 115 -20.57 -10.26 -4.32
C GLU A 115 -19.25 -11.06 -4.26
N GLU A 116 -18.76 -11.59 -5.38
CA GLU A 116 -17.48 -12.30 -5.42
C GLU A 116 -16.30 -11.37 -5.03
N ILE A 117 -16.32 -10.13 -5.51
CA ILE A 117 -15.30 -9.12 -5.17
C ILE A 117 -15.37 -8.77 -3.69
N GLU A 118 -16.56 -8.55 -3.14
CA GLU A 118 -16.75 -8.23 -1.72
C GLU A 118 -16.22 -9.35 -0.82
N ASN A 119 -16.53 -10.61 -1.12
CA ASN A 119 -16.01 -11.78 -0.40
C ASN A 119 -14.47 -11.87 -0.46
N LYS A 120 -13.87 -11.54 -1.60
CA LYS A 120 -12.41 -11.49 -1.76
C LYS A 120 -11.78 -10.37 -0.94
N ILE A 121 -12.40 -9.19 -0.90
CA ILE A 121 -11.96 -8.05 -0.09
C ILE A 121 -12.02 -8.40 1.40
N GLU A 122 -13.15 -8.95 1.87
CA GLU A 122 -13.29 -9.35 3.28
C GLU A 122 -12.24 -10.37 3.70
N THR A 123 -11.97 -11.37 2.83
CA THR A 123 -10.92 -12.36 3.07
C THR A 123 -9.54 -11.71 3.11
N ALA A 124 -9.23 -10.79 2.17
CA ALA A 124 -7.96 -10.08 2.14
C ALA A 124 -7.75 -9.20 3.38
N ASP A 125 -8.80 -8.54 3.86
CA ASP A 125 -8.79 -7.73 5.08
C ASP A 125 -8.57 -8.60 6.33
N ALA A 126 -9.26 -9.74 6.42
CA ALA A 126 -9.05 -10.68 7.53
C ALA A 126 -7.60 -11.24 7.55
N LEU A 127 -7.03 -11.52 6.39
CA LEU A 127 -5.65 -12.01 6.28
C LEU A 127 -4.63 -10.92 6.59
N SER A 128 -4.84 -9.69 6.09
CA SER A 128 -3.94 -8.56 6.35
C SER A 128 -3.90 -8.20 7.84
N ALA A 129 -5.05 -8.21 8.52
CA ALA A 129 -5.13 -8.00 9.97
C ALA A 129 -4.36 -9.08 10.75
N LYS A 130 -4.51 -10.36 10.38
CA LYS A 130 -3.77 -11.47 10.99
C LYS A 130 -2.25 -11.36 10.76
N LEU A 131 -1.84 -10.96 9.56
CA LEU A 131 -0.44 -10.75 9.23
C LEU A 131 0.17 -9.62 10.08
N LEU A 132 -0.52 -8.49 10.18
CA LEU A 132 -0.10 -7.36 11.01
C LEU A 132 0.02 -7.75 12.48
N GLN A 133 -0.94 -8.51 13.01
CA GLN A 133 -0.90 -9.02 14.38
C GLN A 133 0.33 -9.91 14.61
N ARG A 134 0.59 -10.87 13.71
CA ARG A 134 1.77 -11.76 13.77
C ARG A 134 3.07 -10.98 13.73
N PHE A 135 3.15 -9.98 12.85
CA PHE A 135 4.33 -9.12 12.72
C PHE A 135 4.58 -8.31 13.99
N ASN A 136 3.56 -7.66 14.54
CA ASN A 136 3.69 -6.89 15.77
C ASN A 136 4.12 -7.75 16.97
N TYR A 137 3.56 -8.96 17.09
CA TYR A 137 4.01 -9.92 18.10
C TYR A 137 5.49 -10.31 17.91
N SER A 138 5.89 -10.59 16.68
CA SER A 138 7.29 -10.93 16.36
C SER A 138 8.25 -9.78 16.72
N VAL A 139 7.89 -8.54 16.36
CA VAL A 139 8.70 -7.35 16.71
C VAL A 139 8.79 -7.16 18.23
N ALA A 140 7.69 -7.33 18.96
CA ALA A 140 7.70 -7.24 20.42
C ALA A 140 8.60 -8.33 21.05
N SER A 141 8.50 -9.57 20.56
CA SER A 141 9.34 -10.68 21.00
C SER A 141 10.82 -10.42 20.72
N MET A 142 11.16 -9.99 19.50
CA MET A 142 12.54 -9.64 19.13
C MET A 142 13.09 -8.49 19.98
N ARG A 143 12.28 -7.47 20.28
CA ARG A 143 12.69 -6.36 21.15
C ARG A 143 13.00 -6.86 22.56
N SER A 144 12.17 -7.75 23.10
CA SER A 144 12.41 -8.38 24.40
C SER A 144 13.70 -9.21 24.40
N THR A 145 13.91 -10.08 23.40
CA THR A 145 15.15 -10.86 23.28
C THR A 145 16.37 -9.95 23.14
N SER A 146 16.30 -8.89 22.33
CA SER A 146 17.38 -7.92 22.19
C SER A 146 17.70 -7.23 23.51
N HIS A 147 16.70 -6.89 24.31
CA HIS A 147 16.89 -6.27 25.61
C HIS A 147 17.60 -7.24 26.58
N ASN A 148 17.10 -8.48 26.71
CA ASN A 148 17.73 -9.50 27.55
C ASN A 148 19.17 -9.80 27.13
N LEU A 149 19.45 -9.84 25.82
CA LEU A 149 20.82 -10.03 25.31
C LEU A 149 21.73 -8.84 25.60
N ALA A 150 21.19 -7.61 25.65
CA ALA A 150 21.97 -6.44 26.06
C ALA A 150 22.42 -6.55 27.53
N GLU A 151 21.60 -7.13 28.39
CA GLU A 151 21.93 -7.36 29.82
C GLU A 151 22.99 -8.45 30.04
N VAL A 152 23.20 -9.35 29.07
CA VAL A 152 24.25 -10.38 29.16
C VAL A 152 25.66 -9.78 29.23
N ARG A 153 25.90 -8.66 28.53
CA ARG A 153 27.23 -8.02 28.48
C ARG A 153 27.67 -7.48 29.85
N PRO A 154 26.87 -6.69 30.58
CA PRO A 154 27.16 -6.32 31.96
C PRO A 154 27.42 -7.52 32.87
N LEU A 155 26.55 -8.53 32.85
CA LEU A 155 26.70 -9.73 33.67
C LEU A 155 28.00 -10.48 33.38
N GLN A 156 28.40 -10.56 32.11
CA GLN A 156 29.67 -11.17 31.72
C GLN A 156 30.88 -10.45 32.33
N VAL A 157 30.83 -9.12 32.43
CA VAL A 157 31.87 -8.31 33.07
C VAL A 157 31.91 -8.57 34.58
N GLU A 158 30.77 -8.53 35.26
CA GLU A 158 30.68 -8.78 36.71
C GLU A 158 31.17 -10.18 37.09
N VAL A 159 30.79 -11.20 36.32
CA VAL A 159 31.28 -12.58 36.50
C VAL A 159 32.80 -12.65 36.30
N GLY A 160 33.33 -11.90 35.32
CA GLY A 160 34.77 -11.79 35.09
C GLY A 160 35.52 -11.17 36.26
N GLU A 161 34.99 -10.07 36.81
CA GLU A 161 35.56 -9.40 38.00
C GLU A 161 35.53 -10.32 39.22
N LEU A 162 34.39 -10.95 39.50
CA LEU A 162 34.22 -11.87 40.63
C LEU A 162 35.19 -13.05 40.53
N LYS A 163 35.38 -13.60 39.33
CA LYS A 163 36.38 -14.64 39.06
C LYS A 163 37.81 -14.14 39.35
N GLY A 164 38.13 -12.90 38.97
CA GLY A 164 39.41 -12.27 39.28
C GLY A 164 39.66 -12.18 40.79
N ARG A 165 38.69 -11.64 41.54
CA ARG A 165 38.77 -11.52 43.01
C ARG A 165 38.89 -12.88 43.70
N LEU A 166 38.15 -13.89 43.23
CA LEU A 166 38.26 -15.25 43.76
C LEU A 166 39.64 -15.85 43.51
N THR A 167 40.21 -15.63 42.32
CA THR A 167 41.57 -16.10 41.97
C THR A 167 42.61 -15.46 42.88
N GLU A 168 42.47 -14.16 43.17
CA GLU A 168 43.33 -13.44 44.11
C GLU A 168 43.25 -14.02 45.53
N VAL A 169 42.03 -14.27 46.04
CA VAL A 169 41.83 -14.87 47.36
C VAL A 169 42.45 -16.27 47.44
N ILE A 170 42.26 -17.11 46.42
CA ILE A 170 42.86 -18.45 46.37
C ILE A 170 44.39 -18.35 46.36
N SER A 171 44.96 -17.44 45.57
CA SER A 171 46.40 -17.22 45.52
C SER A 171 46.95 -16.73 46.87
N ASN A 172 46.23 -15.84 47.55
CA ASN A 172 46.58 -15.38 48.89
C ASN A 172 46.57 -16.54 49.90
N CYS A 173 45.52 -17.37 49.88
CA CYS A 173 45.43 -18.58 50.70
C CYS A 173 46.59 -19.56 50.41
N ASP A 174 46.95 -19.80 49.15
CA ASP A 174 48.09 -20.65 48.77
C ASP A 174 49.43 -20.08 49.29
N ALA A 175 49.65 -18.76 49.15
CA ALA A 175 50.83 -18.09 49.69
C ALA A 175 50.89 -18.16 51.23
N LEU A 176 49.74 -18.10 51.90
CA LEU A 176 49.63 -18.28 53.35
C LEU A 176 49.95 -19.72 53.76
N CYS A 177 49.40 -20.72 53.06
CA CYS A 177 49.72 -22.12 53.27
C CYS A 177 51.22 -22.41 53.11
N LYS A 178 51.85 -21.86 52.06
CA LYS A 178 53.30 -21.96 51.84
C LYS A 178 54.12 -21.34 52.97
N ARG A 179 53.71 -20.16 53.47
CA ARG A 179 54.36 -19.53 54.64
C ARG A 179 54.23 -20.36 55.91
N ILE A 180 53.04 -20.89 56.19
CA ILE A 180 52.82 -21.76 57.35
C ILE A 180 53.74 -22.99 57.27
N ALA A 181 53.88 -23.59 56.09
CA ALA A 181 54.77 -24.73 55.88
C ALA A 181 56.26 -24.39 56.09
N ALA A 182 56.69 -23.17 55.76
CA ALA A 182 58.08 -22.74 55.87
C ALA A 182 58.46 -22.19 57.26
N GLU A 183 57.60 -21.38 57.87
CA GLU A 183 57.92 -20.57 59.07
C GLU A 183 57.21 -21.05 60.34
N GLY A 184 56.28 -22.01 60.23
CA GLY A 184 55.40 -22.48 61.30
C GLY A 184 54.16 -21.58 61.51
N PRO A 185 53.09 -22.12 62.12
CA PRO A 185 51.77 -21.46 62.20
C PRO A 185 51.79 -20.16 63.04
N GLU A 186 52.59 -20.13 64.10
CA GLU A 186 52.71 -19.01 65.05
C GLU A 186 53.19 -17.70 64.37
N ASN A 187 54.15 -17.81 63.46
CA ASN A 187 54.78 -16.67 62.80
C ASN A 187 53.93 -16.15 61.62
N ALA A 188 53.30 -17.07 60.88
CA ALA A 188 52.38 -16.73 59.80
C ALA A 188 51.16 -15.94 60.32
N ILE A 189 50.57 -16.34 61.46
CA ILE A 189 49.41 -15.66 62.07
C ILE A 189 49.77 -14.22 62.50
N LYS A 190 50.96 -14.01 63.09
CA LYS A 190 51.44 -12.67 63.45
C LYS A 190 51.64 -11.77 62.22
N GLY A 191 52.07 -12.32 61.09
CA GLY A 191 52.23 -11.60 59.82
C GLY A 191 50.89 -11.17 59.21
N VAL A 192 49.88 -12.04 59.22
CA VAL A 192 48.53 -11.71 58.72
C VAL A 192 47.86 -10.62 59.55
N ARG A 193 47.96 -10.70 60.89
CA ARG A 193 47.42 -9.67 61.80
C ARG A 193 48.03 -8.29 61.53
N ARG A 194 49.32 -8.24 61.19
CA ARG A 194 50.03 -7.00 60.85
C ARG A 194 49.54 -6.38 59.54
N ASN A 195 49.31 -7.19 58.50
CA ASN A 195 48.80 -6.70 57.22
C ASN A 195 47.35 -6.19 57.31
N TYR A 196 46.50 -6.82 58.12
CA TYR A 196 45.11 -6.37 58.28
C TYR A 196 45.00 -5.01 58.98
N ILE A 197 45.92 -4.71 59.91
CA ILE A 197 46.00 -3.41 60.60
C ILE A 197 46.59 -2.31 59.69
N ALA A 198 47.38 -2.67 58.68
CA ALA A 198 48.01 -1.71 57.76
C ALA A 198 47.14 -1.30 56.56
N VAL A 199 46.04 -2.01 56.30
CA VAL A 199 45.12 -1.79 55.16
C VAL A 199 43.81 -1.12 55.58
N SER A 200 43.59 -0.91 56.90
CA SER A 200 42.50 -0.07 57.45
C SER A 200 43.00 1.35 57.72
#